data_AF-A0A2D7HSU5-F1
#
_entry.id   AF-A0A2D7HSU5-F1
#
_cell.length_a   1.000
_cell.length_b   1.000
_cell.length_c   1.000
_cell.angle_alpha   90.00
_cell.angle_beta   90.00
_cell.angle_gamma   90.00
#
_symmetry.space_group_name_H-M   'P 1'
#
loop_
_entity.id
_entity.type
_entity.pdbx_description
1 polymer ?
#
loop_
_entity_poly.entity_id
_entity_poly.type
_entity_poly.pdbx_seq_one_letter_code
_entity_poly.pdbx_strand_id
1 'polypeptide(L)' 'MPRNFKSINKKSVQLDVFYGWDVDVKQWFIDIKMTGFTGGNLVQWFKSEANYKEVLKNFLV' A
#
# COMPACT_ATOMS: atom_id res chain seq x y z
N MET A 1 0.91 -13.98 -6.36
CA MET A 1 0.28 -13.54 -5.10
C MET A 1 -0.81 -12.54 -5.41
N PRO A 2 -1.99 -12.55 -4.76
CA PRO A 2 -2.99 -11.53 -4.99
C PRO A 2 -2.49 -10.21 -4.37
N ARG A 3 -1.93 -9.35 -5.22
CA ARG A 3 -1.67 -7.97 -4.88
C ARG A 3 -3.02 -7.27 -4.96
N ASN A 4 -3.64 -7.04 -3.81
CA ASN A 4 -4.86 -6.26 -3.78
C ASN A 4 -4.50 -4.83 -4.18
N PHE A 5 -5.37 -4.23 -4.97
CA PHE A 5 -5.15 -2.91 -5.54
C PHE A 5 -6.37 -2.04 -5.24
N LYS A 6 -6.11 -0.82 -4.76
CA LYS A 6 -7.13 0.21 -4.62
C LYS A 6 -6.53 1.56 -5.04
N SER A 7 -7.19 2.21 -5.98
CA SER A 7 -6.88 3.59 -6.37
C SER A 7 -7.73 4.55 -5.56
N ILE A 8 -7.10 5.59 -5.01
CA ILE A 8 -7.71 6.61 -4.17
C ILE A 8 -7.39 7.95 -4.77
N ASN A 9 -8.42 8.69 -5.19
CA ASN A 9 -8.26 10.06 -5.65
C ASN A 9 -8.54 11.01 -4.48
N LYS A 10 -7.52 11.77 -4.05
CA LYS A 10 -7.64 12.73 -2.96
C LYS A 10 -7.14 14.09 -3.45
N LYS A 11 -8.07 15.05 -3.61
CA LYS A 11 -7.79 16.44 -3.99
C LYS A 11 -6.83 16.58 -5.18
N SER A 12 -7.12 15.88 -6.28
CA SER A 12 -6.32 15.89 -7.52
C SER A 12 -5.00 15.14 -7.48
N VAL A 13 -4.73 14.38 -6.40
CA VAL A 13 -3.63 13.41 -6.34
C VAL A 13 -4.22 12.00 -6.40
N GLN A 14 -3.77 11.22 -7.37
CA GLN A 14 -4.13 9.81 -7.49
C GLN A 14 -3.09 8.97 -6.73
N LEU A 15 -3.56 8.22 -5.74
CA LEU A 15 -2.78 7.30 -4.93
C LEU A 15 -3.19 5.87 -5.29
N ASP A 16 -2.26 5.16 -5.90
CA ASP A 16 -2.42 3.76 -6.27
C ASP A 16 -1.79 2.90 -5.16
N VAL A 17 -2.66 2.29 -4.33
CA VAL A 17 -2.26 1.51 -3.16
C VAL A 17 -2.30 0.02 -3.51
N PHE A 18 -1.14 -0.62 -3.47
CA PHE A 18 -0.98 -2.07 -3.60
C PHE A 18 -0.66 -2.65 -2.23
N TYR A 19 -1.35 -3.71 -1.85
CA TYR A 19 -1.16 -4.31 -0.54
C TYR A 19 -1.39 -5.82 -0.57
N GLY A 20 -0.74 -6.52 0.35
CA GLY A 20 -0.91 -7.96 0.47
C GLY A 20 0.19 -8.64 1.27
N TRP A 21 0.16 -9.96 1.25
CA TRP A 21 1.19 -10.82 1.81
C TRP A 21 2.16 -11.23 0.71
N ASP A 22 3.44 -10.99 0.92
CA ASP A 22 4.50 -11.49 0.06
C ASP A 22 5.00 -12.85 0.57
N VAL A 23 4.78 -13.92 -0.22
CA VAL A 23 5.19 -15.29 0.13
C VAL A 23 6.70 -15.54 0.02
N ASP A 24 7.44 -14.75 -0.77
CA ASP A 24 8.88 -14.92 -0.97
C ASP A 24 9.65 -14.34 0.22
N VAL A 25 9.29 -13.11 0.64
CA VAL A 25 9.90 -12.48 1.81
C VAL A 25 9.18 -12.77 3.12
N LYS A 26 8.03 -13.47 3.07
CA LYS A 26 7.17 -13.80 4.22
C LYS A 26 6.83 -12.58 5.06
N GLN A 27 6.42 -11.49 4.40
CA GLN A 27 6.07 -10.22 5.04
C GLN A 27 4.85 -9.58 4.40
N TRP A 28 4.08 -8.84 5.19
CA TRP A 28 3.01 -8.01 4.69
C TRP A 28 3.60 -6.73 4.10
N PHE A 29 2.98 -6.19 3.05
CA PHE A 29 3.45 -4.96 2.44
C PHE A 29 2.30 -4.04 2.06
N ILE A 30 2.62 -2.74 2.04
CA ILE A 30 1.80 -1.69 1.46
C ILE A 30 2.74 -0.87 0.57
N ASP A 31 2.44 -0.78 -0.71
CA ASP A 31 3.14 0.03 -1.71
C ASP A 31 2.18 1.10 -2.21
N ILE A 32 2.58 2.35 -2.12
CA ILE A 32 1.77 3.51 -2.50
C ILE A 32 2.50 4.21 -3.62
N LYS A 33 1.85 4.32 -4.77
CA LYS A 33 2.35 5.07 -5.91
C LYS A 33 1.52 6.32 -6.11
N MET A 34 2.18 7.46 -6.09
CA MET A 34 1.56 8.73 -6.48
C MET A 34 1.63 8.89 -7.99
N THR A 35 0.49 8.78 -8.65
CA THR A 35 0.38 9.00 -10.10
C THR A 35 0.41 10.51 -10.38
N GLY A 36 1.33 10.94 -11.26
CA GLY A 36 1.54 12.35 -11.62
C GLY A 36 2.70 13.06 -10.93
N PHE A 37 3.43 12.38 -10.03
CA PHE A 37 4.62 12.93 -9.37
C PHE A 37 5.85 12.04 -9.62
N THR A 38 6.92 12.63 -10.15
CA THR A 38 8.20 11.96 -10.39
C THR A 38 8.96 11.77 -9.07
N GLY A 39 8.55 10.83 -8.22
CA GLY A 39 9.31 10.45 -7.02
C GLY A 39 8.52 10.00 -5.78
N GLY A 40 7.19 10.01 -5.80
CA GLY A 40 6.37 9.68 -4.63
C GLY A 40 5.97 8.22 -4.52
N ASN A 41 6.93 7.29 -4.53
CA ASN A 41 6.64 5.87 -4.24
C ASN A 41 7.05 5.55 -2.81
N LEU A 42 6.10 5.08 -2.00
CA LEU A 42 6.34 4.70 -0.61
C LEU A 42 6.02 3.22 -0.43
N VAL A 43 7.05 2.43 -0.12
CA VAL A 43 6.89 1.01 0.20
C VAL A 43 7.15 0.80 1.69
N GLN A 44 6.25 0.08 2.34
CA GLN A 44 6.38 -0.26 3.74
C GLN A 44 6.13 -1.75 3.95
N TRP A 45 7.08 -2.40 4.61
CA TRP A 45 7.05 -3.82 4.95
C TRP A 45 6.68 -3.99 6.42
N PHE A 46 5.88 -5.00 6.72
CA PHE A 46 5.38 -5.30 8.05
C PHE A 46 5.61 -6.77 8.37
N LYS A 47 6.25 -7.03 9.51
CA LYS A 47 6.44 -8.38 10.04
C LYS A 47 5.22 -8.90 10.79
N SER A 48 4.33 -8.00 11.25
CA SER A 48 3.12 -8.32 12.00
C SER A 48 1.88 -7.98 11.20
N GLU A 49 0.95 -8.93 11.11
CA GLU A 49 -0.35 -8.75 10.44
C GLU A 49 -1.21 -7.68 11.13
N ALA A 50 -1.11 -7.56 12.47
CA ALA A 50 -1.87 -6.59 13.24
C ALA A 50 -1.52 -5.15 12.82
N ASN A 51 -0.22 -4.81 12.83
CA ASN A 51 0.26 -3.49 12.42
C ASN A 51 -0.07 -3.20 10.95
N TYR A 52 0.07 -4.21 10.08
CA TYR A 52 -0.30 -4.10 8.68
C TYR A 52 -1.79 -3.72 8.52
N LYS A 53 -2.69 -4.41 9.23
CA LYS A 53 -4.14 -4.13 9.18
C LYS A 53 -4.49 -2.75 9.73
N GLU A 54 -3.83 -2.30 10.80
CA GLU A 54 -4.04 -0.97 11.36
C GLU A 54 -3.62 0.13 10.39
N VAL A 55 -2.44 0.01 9.78
CA VAL A 55 -1.95 0.99 8.80
C VAL A 55 -2.78 0.96 7.53
N LEU A 56 -3.15 -0.23 7.04
CA LEU A 56 -3.99 -0.37 5.86
C LEU A 56 -5.35 0.32 6.02
N LYS A 57 -5.97 0.25 7.20
CA LYS A 57 -7.23 0.96 7.47
C LYS A 57 -7.10 2.46 7.28
N ASN A 58 -5.99 3.07 7.68
CA ASN A 58 -5.77 4.52 7.50
C ASN A 58 -5.72 4.93 6.03
N PHE A 59 -5.31 4.02 5.13
CA PHE A 59 -5.30 4.27 3.70
C PHE A 59 -6.65 3.96 3.05
N LEU A 60 -7.38 2.95 3.51
CA LEU A 60 -8.59 2.50 2.84
C LEU A 60 -9.89 3.22 3.25
N VAL A 61 -9.86 4.03 4.31
CA VAL A 61 -10.99 4.84 4.85
C VAL A 61 -11.19 6.13 4.07
#